data_AF-A0A538GLG3-F1
#
_entry.id   AF-A0A538GLG3-F1
#
_cell.length_a   1.000
_cell.length_b   1.000
_cell.length_c   1.000
_cell.angle_alpha   90.00
_cell.angle_beta   90.00
_cell.angle_gamma   90.00
#
_symmetry.space_group_name_H-M   'P 1'
#
loop_
_entity.id
_entity.type
_entity.pdbx_description
1 polymer ?
#
loop_
_entity_poly.entity_id
_entity_poly.type
_entity_poly.pdbx_seq_one_letter_code
_entity_poly.pdbx_strand_id
1 'polypeptide(L)' 'MVREHGWRFPVPFLCECADTHCFARLELTLEVYEDVRSNPQRYLTAPGHEIPAAKAIEPAGTFALVEKL' A
#
# COMPACT_ATOMS: atom_id res chain seq x y z
N MET A 1 -0.25 -3.19 23.97
CA MET A 1 0.47 -4.43 23.62
C MET A 1 0.39 -4.81 22.13
N VAL A 2 0.37 -3.86 21.17
CA VAL A 2 0.69 -4.12 19.73
C VAL A 2 1.90 -3.29 19.27
N ARG A 3 2.33 -2.31 20.09
CA ARG A 3 3.35 -1.31 19.73
C ARG A 3 4.78 -1.68 20.13
N GLU A 4 4.98 -2.79 20.84
CA GLU A 4 6.28 -3.17 21.42
C GLU A 4 7.07 -4.22 20.60
N HIS A 5 6.44 -4.83 19.59
CA HIS A 5 7.08 -5.79 18.68
C HIS A 5 7.06 -5.33 17.21
N GLY A 6 7.10 -4.01 17.00
CA GLY A 6 6.96 -3.36 15.69
C GLY A 6 7.64 -4.15 14.58
N TRP A 7 6.85 -4.51 13.56
CA TRP A 7 7.31 -5.22 12.37
C TRP A 7 8.25 -4.30 11.58
N ARG A 8 9.50 -4.22 12.05
CA ARG A 8 10.61 -3.46 11.46
C ARG A 8 11.11 -4.05 10.15
N PHE A 9 10.68 -5.25 9.81
CA PHE A 9 11.00 -5.92 8.57
C PHE A 9 9.77 -5.91 7.66
N PRO A 10 9.97 -5.85 6.33
CA PRO A 10 8.87 -5.97 5.38
C PRO A 10 8.06 -7.25 5.65
N VAL A 11 6.75 -7.12 5.60
CA VAL A 11 5.80 -8.21 5.66
C VAL A 11 4.79 -8.07 4.51
N PRO A 12 4.11 -9.15 4.12
CA PRO A 12 3.09 -9.10 3.08
C PRO A 12 1.81 -8.37 3.53
N PHE A 13 1.40 -7.38 2.76
CA PHE A 13 0.07 -6.79 2.75
C PHE A 13 -0.64 -7.12 1.44
N LEU A 14 -1.97 -7.03 1.42
CA LEU A 14 -2.75 -7.20 0.18
C LEU A 14 -2.81 -5.90 -0.61
N CYS A 15 -2.81 -6.04 -1.93
CA CYS A 15 -3.09 -4.95 -2.86
C CYS A 15 -4.48 -4.37 -2.62
N GLU A 16 -4.59 -3.04 -2.52
CA GLU A 16 -5.84 -2.30 -2.28
C GLU A 16 -6.47 -1.79 -3.60
N CYS A 17 -6.21 -2.47 -4.73
CA CYS A 17 -6.84 -2.11 -6.00
C CYS A 17 -8.34 -2.46 -6.01
N ALA A 18 -9.06 -1.94 -7.00
CA ALA A 18 -10.51 -2.14 -7.10
C ALA A 18 -10.92 -3.56 -7.55
N ASP A 19 -9.97 -4.41 -7.98
CA ASP A 19 -10.26 -5.78 -8.39
C ASP A 19 -10.43 -6.69 -7.15
N THR A 20 -11.67 -7.12 -6.93
CA THR A 20 -12.06 -8.01 -5.83
C THR A 20 -11.44 -9.41 -5.91
N HIS A 21 -10.86 -9.80 -7.05
CA HIS A 21 -10.14 -11.06 -7.22
C HIS A 21 -8.61 -10.88 -7.15
N CYS A 22 -8.14 -9.67 -6.80
CA CYS A 22 -6.72 -9.41 -6.64
C CYS A 22 -6.20 -9.91 -5.29
N PHE A 23 -5.26 -10.84 -5.34
CA PHE A 23 -4.53 -11.35 -4.16
C PHE A 23 -3.03 -11.05 -4.23
N ALA A 24 -2.65 -10.02 -5.01
CA ALA A 24 -1.26 -9.58 -5.09
C ALA A 24 -0.77 -9.12 -3.72
N ARG A 25 0.49 -9.46 -3.41
CA ARG A 25 1.12 -9.16 -2.13
C ARG A 25 2.13 -8.03 -2.29
N LEU A 26 2.08 -7.09 -1.37
CA LEU A 26 2.98 -5.95 -1.29
C LEU A 26 3.88 -6.16 -0.08
N GLU A 27 5.19 -6.08 -0.29
CA GLU A 27 6.17 -6.23 0.79
C GLU A 27 6.53 -4.85 1.33
N LEU A 28 6.04 -4.50 2.52
CA LEU A 28 6.32 -3.23 3.18
C LEU A 28 6.36 -3.37 4.70
N THR A 29 6.95 -2.39 5.38
CA THR A 29 6.91 -2.34 6.85
C THR A 29 5.54 -1.86 7.32
N LEU A 30 5.20 -2.18 8.58
CA LEU A 30 3.97 -1.68 9.19
C LEU A 30 3.95 -0.14 9.26
N GLU A 31 5.09 0.49 9.50
CA GLU A 31 5.23 1.95 9.57
C GLU A 31 4.82 2.62 8.25
N VAL A 32 5.22 2.06 7.11
CA VAL A 32 4.81 2.56 5.78
C VAL A 32 3.31 2.38 5.57
N TYR A 33 2.75 1.23 5.95
CA TYR A 33 1.31 0.98 5.82
C TYR A 33 0.50 1.97 6.66
N GLU A 34 0.92 2.20 7.91
CA GLU A 34 0.26 3.13 8.83
C GLU A 34 0.34 4.59 8.33
N ASP A 35 1.46 5.03 7.77
CA ASP A 35 1.59 6.36 7.17
C ASP A 35 0.61 6.55 6.01
N VAL A 36 0.53 5.57 5.11
CA VAL A 36 -0.39 5.62 3.97
C VAL A 36 -1.84 5.68 4.46
N ARG A 37 -2.22 4.81 5.39
CA ARG A 37 -3.58 4.73 5.94
C ARG A 37 -3.95 5.91 6.84
N SER A 38 -2.98 6.71 7.28
CA SER A 38 -3.22 7.97 7.98
C SER A 38 -3.97 8.98 7.10
N ASN A 39 -3.84 8.88 5.77
CA ASN A 39 -4.65 9.64 4.82
C ASN A 39 -5.69 8.73 4.13
N PRO A 40 -7.00 8.94 4.36
CA PRO A 40 -8.05 8.10 3.76
C PRO A 40 -8.15 8.22 2.23
N GLN A 41 -7.49 9.19 1.60
CA GLN A 41 -7.42 9.32 0.14
C GLN A 41 -6.28 8.50 -0.47
N ARG A 42 -5.42 7.87 0.34
CA ARG A 42 -4.28 7.09 -0.15
C ARG A 42 -4.51 5.60 -0.02
N TYR A 43 -3.89 4.84 -0.92
CA TYR A 43 -3.95 3.39 -0.98
C TYR A 43 -2.73 2.82 -1.68
N LEU A 44 -2.48 1.52 -1.44
CA LEU A 44 -1.32 0.80 -1.99
C LEU A 44 -1.76 -0.20 -3.05
N THR A 45 -1.15 -0.17 -4.22
CA THR A 45 -1.41 -1.14 -5.30
C THR A 45 -0.14 -1.87 -5.71
N ALA A 46 -0.30 -3.06 -6.31
CA ALA A 46 0.80 -3.63 -7.08
C ALA A 46 1.11 -2.68 -8.26
N PRO A 47 2.36 -2.61 -8.74
CA PRO A 47 2.69 -1.77 -9.88
C PRO A 47 1.82 -2.12 -11.10
N GLY A 48 1.18 -1.12 -11.70
CA GLY A 48 0.27 -1.29 -12.83
C GLY A 48 -1.18 -1.61 -12.45
N HIS A 49 -1.51 -1.69 -11.16
CA HIS A 49 -2.89 -1.89 -10.67
C HIS A 49 -3.55 -0.59 -10.20
N GLU A 50 -2.87 0.55 -10.33
CA GLU A 50 -3.45 1.87 -10.09
C GLU A 50 -4.59 2.18 -11.07
N ILE A 51 -5.61 2.92 -10.60
CA ILE A 51 -6.67 3.40 -11.49
C ILE A 51 -6.16 4.64 -12.27
N PRO A 52 -6.57 4.83 -13.54
CA PRO A 52 -6.10 5.94 -14.36
C PRO A 52 -6.40 7.34 -13.79
N ALA A 53 -7.43 7.44 -12.95
CA ALA A 53 -7.89 8.69 -12.35
C ALA A 53 -7.16 9.08 -11.06
N ALA A 54 -6.14 8.33 -10.65
CA ALA A 54 -5.43 8.56 -9.40
C ALA A 54 -3.95 8.84 -9.64
N LYS A 55 -3.33 9.59 -8.73
CA LYS A 55 -1.94 10.02 -8.87
C LYS A 55 -1.02 9.06 -8.14
N ALA A 56 -0.08 8.46 -8.85
CA ALA A 56 1.04 7.76 -8.22
C ALA A 56 1.96 8.80 -7.54
N ILE A 57 2.14 8.67 -6.23
CA ILE A 57 3.02 9.56 -5.44
C ILE A 57 4.43 8.97 -5.42
N GLU A 58 4.55 7.65 -5.24
CA GLU A 58 5.85 6.95 -5.23
C GLU A 58 5.74 5.58 -5.91
N PRO A 59 6.25 5.44 -7.15
CA PRO A 59 6.46 4.16 -7.78
C PRO A 59 7.87 3.66 -7.43
N ALA A 60 8.07 3.17 -6.20
CA ALA A 60 9.36 2.65 -5.76
C ALA A 60 9.23 1.23 -5.21
N GLY A 61 9.85 0.26 -5.89
CA GLY A 61 9.98 -1.12 -5.40
C GLY A 61 8.82 -2.04 -5.78
N THR A 62 8.26 -2.73 -4.78
CA THR A 62 7.29 -3.83 -4.94
C THR A 62 5.83 -3.38 -4.96
N PHE A 63 5.57 -2.09 -4.74
CA PHE A 63 4.22 -1.50 -4.70
C PHE A 63 4.23 -0.06 -5.23
N ALA A 64 3.04 0.46 -5.51
CA ALA A 64 2.79 1.86 -5.86
C ALA A 64 1.92 2.50 -4.77
N LEU A 65 2.35 3.67 -4.28
CA LEU A 65 1.51 4.53 -3.45
C LEU A 65 0.68 5.45 -4.35
N VAL A 66 -0.64 5.41 -4.16
CA VAL A 66 -1.58 6.14 -5.00
C VAL A 66 -2.47 7.04 -4.14
N GLU A 67 -2.78 8.24 -4.62
CA GLU A 67 -3.72 9.17 -3.98
C GLU A 67 -4.90 9.46 -4.92
N LYS A 68 -6.11 9.37 -4.37
CA LYS A 68 -7.36 9.66 -5.07
C LYS A 68 -7.53 11.17 -5.27
N LEU A 69 -7.86 11.56 -6.50
CA LEU A 69 -8.22 12.94 -6.86
C LEU A 69 -9.67 13.28 -6.48
#